data_AF-A0A0P0XYQ5-F1
#
_entry.id   AF-A0A0P0XYQ5-F1
#
_cell.length_a   1.000
_cell.length_b   1.000
_cell.length_c   1.000
_cell.angle_alpha   90.00
_cell.angle_beta   90.00
_cell.angle_gamma   90.00
#
_symmetry.space_group_name_H-M   'P 1'
#
loop_
_entity.id
_entity.type
_entity.pdbx_description
1 polymer ?
#
loop_
_entity_poly.entity_id
_entity_poly.type
_entity_poly.pdbx_seq_one_letter_code
_entity_poly.pdbx_strand_id
1 'polypeptide(L)'
;MPHLVRERLFFGDINDAIAALTTTAADTGGFTHLLSVVSSASISFITDCRPGLSIPTEEVRRVVAGEEGAPPVSAVAPGRLLRVVERAGVGLRVTRMAVPLRDTEEENLLDHLEPCLDFIDEGRKEGNVLVHCFAGVSRSATIIVAYLMRTEQKSLEGSTIPTKWVIFQSLLWLLLQMNT
;
A
#
# COMPACT_ATOMS: atom_id res chain seq x y z
N MET A 1 -1.40 16.85 -4.00
CA MET A 1 -0.65 17.06 -2.74
C MET A 1 -1.24 16.07 -1.77
N PRO A 2 -0.44 15.12 -1.28
CA PRO A 2 -0.96 14.00 -0.52
C PRO A 2 -1.48 14.46 0.84
N HIS A 3 -2.46 13.74 1.34
CA HIS A 3 -3.12 14.03 2.61
C HIS A 3 -2.33 13.40 3.77
N LEU A 4 -1.95 14.22 4.75
CA LEU A 4 -1.33 13.74 5.99
C LEU A 4 -2.39 13.08 6.87
N VAL A 5 -2.16 11.81 7.23
CA VAL A 5 -3.03 11.04 8.13
C VAL A 5 -2.51 11.08 9.56
N ARG A 6 -1.21 10.80 9.71
CA ARG A 6 -0.47 10.78 10.98
C ARG A 6 0.97 11.20 10.72
N GLU A 7 1.74 11.41 11.78
CA GLU A 7 3.18 11.65 11.65
C GLU A 7 3.82 10.62 10.71
N ARG A 8 4.43 11.13 9.64
CA ARG A 8 5.11 10.36 8.57
C ARG A 8 4.23 9.39 7.78
N LEU A 9 2.91 9.51 7.87
CA LEU A 9 1.95 8.68 7.14
C LEU A 9 1.02 9.55 6.29
N PHE A 10 1.08 9.34 4.98
CA PHE A 10 0.33 10.08 3.99
C PHE A 10 -0.46 9.12 3.11
N PHE A 11 -1.58 9.60 2.55
CA PHE A 11 -2.25 8.91 1.44
C PHE A 11 -2.52 9.87 0.28
N GLY A 12 -2.57 9.32 -0.93
CA GLY A 12 -2.73 10.13 -2.13
C GLY A 12 -3.10 9.30 -3.36
N ASP A 13 -3.03 9.95 -4.51
CA ASP A 13 -3.32 9.37 -5.82
C ASP A 13 -2.04 8.92 -6.55
N ILE A 14 -2.20 8.48 -7.80
CA ILE A 14 -1.06 8.10 -8.65
C ILE A 14 -0.13 9.27 -9.00
N ASN A 15 -0.62 10.51 -9.03
CA ASN A 15 0.21 11.68 -9.31
C ASN A 15 1.13 12.01 -8.13
N ASP A 16 0.63 11.89 -6.91
CA ASP A 16 1.44 12.03 -5.70
C ASP A 16 2.54 10.95 -5.66
N ALA A 17 2.23 9.72 -6.10
CA ALA A 17 3.23 8.64 -6.22
C ALA A 17 4.30 8.94 -7.29
N ILE A 18 3.90 9.47 -8.45
CA ILE A 18 4.84 9.91 -9.50
C ILE A 18 5.75 11.02 -8.97
N ALA A 19 5.20 12.00 -8.27
CA ALA A 19 5.98 13.06 -7.63
C ALA A 19 6.98 12.47 -6.63
N ALA A 20 6.54 11.56 -5.76
CA ALA A 20 7.39 10.90 -4.78
C ALA A 20 8.59 10.15 -5.41
N LEU A 21 8.39 9.53 -6.57
CA LEU A 21 9.43 8.76 -7.27
C LEU A 21 10.37 9.64 -8.12
N THR A 22 9.94 10.86 -8.47
CA THR A 22 10.70 11.78 -9.32
C THR A 22 11.41 12.88 -8.53
N THR A 23 11.01 13.11 -7.28
CA THR A 23 11.67 14.01 -6.32
C THR A 23 13.15 13.67 -6.13
N THR A 24 14.00 14.69 -6.15
CA THR A 24 15.46 14.55 -6.01
C THR A 24 15.94 14.81 -4.59
N ALA A 25 17.22 14.52 -4.30
CA ALA A 25 17.80 14.66 -2.96
C ALA A 25 17.82 16.10 -2.39
N ALA A 26 17.61 17.13 -3.22
CA ALA A 26 17.54 18.51 -2.76
C ALA A 26 16.23 18.84 -2.00
N ASP A 27 15.19 18.02 -2.14
CA ASP A 27 13.90 18.24 -1.49
C ASP A 27 13.92 17.60 -0.09
N THR A 28 14.27 18.38 0.92
CA THR A 28 14.13 18.01 2.33
C THR A 28 12.66 17.76 2.64
N GLY A 29 12.26 16.49 2.81
CA GLY A 29 10.87 16.09 3.10
C GLY A 29 10.26 15.04 2.18
N GLY A 30 11.03 14.51 1.21
CA GLY A 30 10.58 13.46 0.31
C GLY A 30 10.15 12.15 0.99
N PHE A 31 9.52 11.26 0.21
CA PHE A 31 9.09 9.95 0.68
C PHE A 31 10.23 8.94 0.68
N THR A 32 10.24 8.08 1.69
CA THR A 32 11.19 6.95 1.79
C THR A 32 10.53 5.64 1.41
N HIS A 33 9.22 5.54 1.66
CA HIS A 33 8.44 4.34 1.42
C HIS A 33 7.18 4.68 0.63
N LEU A 34 6.86 3.83 -0.34
CA LEU A 34 5.68 3.95 -1.18
C LEU A 34 4.91 2.63 -1.20
N LEU A 35 3.68 2.63 -0.71
CA LEU A 35 2.78 1.48 -0.80
C LEU A 35 1.79 1.71 -1.95
N SER A 36 1.96 0.94 -3.03
CA SER A 36 1.13 0.98 -4.22
C SER A 36 0.09 -0.13 -4.21
N VAL A 37 -1.18 0.22 -4.04
CA VAL A 37 -2.32 -0.70 -4.11
C VAL A 37 -3.06 -0.49 -5.42
N VAL A 38 -2.60 -1.18 -6.47
CA VAL A 38 -2.98 -0.94 -7.87
C VAL A 38 -3.18 -2.26 -8.60
N SER A 39 -3.83 -2.25 -9.76
CA SER A 39 -4.19 -3.48 -10.48
C SER A 39 -2.99 -4.21 -11.11
N SER A 40 -1.83 -3.55 -11.17
CA SER A 40 -0.56 -4.11 -11.67
C SER A 40 0.58 -3.77 -10.71
N ALA A 41 1.41 -4.77 -10.39
CA ALA A 41 2.60 -4.54 -9.56
C ALA A 41 3.70 -3.77 -10.32
N SER A 42 3.69 -3.82 -11.66
CA SER A 42 4.71 -3.19 -12.50
C SER A 42 4.74 -1.68 -12.28
N ILE A 43 5.94 -1.12 -12.06
CA ILE A 43 6.12 0.33 -12.03
C ILE A 43 5.80 0.97 -13.38
N SER A 44 5.85 0.19 -14.47
CA SER A 44 5.49 0.68 -15.80
C SER A 44 4.05 1.21 -15.83
N PHE A 45 3.16 0.64 -15.01
CA PHE A 45 1.79 1.14 -14.86
C PHE A 45 1.74 2.60 -14.38
N ILE A 46 2.72 3.03 -13.58
CA ILE A 46 2.87 4.41 -13.12
C ILE A 46 3.41 5.30 -14.25
N THR A 47 4.32 4.80 -15.08
CA THR A 47 4.89 5.53 -16.22
C THR A 47 3.93 5.61 -17.41
N ASP A 48 3.01 4.66 -17.57
CA ASP A 48 1.99 4.68 -18.62
C ASP A 48 1.08 5.92 -18.51
N CYS A 49 0.91 6.46 -17.29
CA CYS A 49 0.19 7.71 -17.06
C CYS A 49 0.98 8.97 -17.48
N ARG A 50 2.27 8.86 -17.79
CA ARG A 50 3.18 9.95 -18.20
C ARG A 50 4.12 9.48 -19.32
N PRO A 51 3.71 9.60 -20.61
CA PRO A 51 4.56 9.22 -21.74
C PRO A 51 5.95 9.87 -21.65
N GLY A 52 7.02 9.07 -21.70
CA GLY A 52 8.41 9.52 -21.63
C GLY A 52 9.04 9.56 -20.23
N LEU A 53 8.29 9.22 -19.17
CA LEU A 53 8.84 9.06 -17.83
C LEU A 53 9.47 7.68 -17.66
N SER A 54 10.77 7.62 -17.35
CA SER A 54 11.46 6.38 -16.97
C SER A 54 11.82 6.45 -15.49
N ILE A 55 11.27 5.55 -14.69
CA ILE A 55 11.58 5.43 -13.26
C ILE A 55 12.51 4.23 -13.07
N PRO A 56 13.77 4.44 -12.64
CA PRO A 56 14.67 3.32 -12.39
C PRO A 56 14.12 2.48 -11.23
N THR A 57 14.23 1.16 -11.38
CA THR A 57 13.78 0.18 -10.38
C THR A 57 14.77 -0.96 -10.24
N GLU A 58 14.85 -1.49 -9.03
CA GLU A 58 15.60 -2.69 -8.67
C GLU A 58 14.72 -3.57 -7.78
N GLU A 59 14.31 -4.73 -8.29
CA GLU A 59 13.47 -5.67 -7.55
C GLU A 59 14.25 -6.25 -6.37
N VAL A 60 13.70 -6.14 -5.16
CA VAL A 60 14.30 -6.65 -3.93
C VAL A 60 13.68 -7.98 -3.54
N ARG A 61 12.35 -8.09 -3.65
CA ARG A 61 11.62 -9.29 -3.25
C ARG A 61 10.32 -9.43 -4.03
N ARG A 62 10.05 -10.65 -4.50
CA ARG A 62 8.77 -11.06 -5.07
C ARG A 62 8.14 -12.12 -4.18
N VAL A 63 6.83 -12.03 -3.97
CA VAL A 63 6.08 -13.03 -3.20
C VAL A 63 4.97 -13.57 -4.07
N VAL A 64 5.02 -14.87 -4.34
CA VAL A 64 4.04 -15.60 -5.15
C VAL A 64 3.29 -16.60 -4.26
N ALA A 65 1.99 -16.75 -4.49
CA ALA A 65 1.16 -17.71 -3.77
C ALA A 65 1.62 -19.14 -4.07
N GLY A 66 1.84 -19.95 -3.04
CA GLY A 66 2.24 -21.35 -3.16
C GLY A 66 3.75 -21.62 -3.15
N GLU A 67 4.59 -20.60 -3.00
CA GLU A 67 6.03 -20.80 -2.74
C GLU A 67 6.32 -21.08 -1.26
N GLU A 68 7.36 -21.88 -1.00
CA GLU A 68 7.76 -22.35 0.33
C GLU A 68 8.12 -21.14 1.23
N GLY A 69 7.31 -20.86 2.26
CA GLY A 69 7.44 -19.70 3.15
C GLY A 69 6.33 -18.64 3.05
N ALA A 70 5.33 -18.80 2.17
CA ALA A 70 4.13 -17.97 2.15
C ALA A 70 3.14 -18.38 3.26
N PRO A 71 2.50 -17.43 3.97
CA PRO A 71 1.43 -17.77 4.92
C PRO A 71 0.28 -18.49 4.19
N PRO A 72 -0.49 -19.36 4.86
CA PRO A 72 -1.62 -20.05 4.25
C PRO A 72 -2.67 -19.02 3.85
N VAL A 73 -2.68 -18.64 2.57
CA VAL A 73 -3.66 -17.70 2.02
C VAL A 73 -4.90 -18.51 1.63
N SER A 74 -6.05 -18.21 2.24
CA SER A 74 -7.30 -18.91 1.92
C SER A 74 -7.74 -18.49 0.51
N ALA A 75 -7.74 -19.43 -0.43
CA ALA A 75 -8.34 -19.32 -1.77
C ALA A 75 -7.53 -18.64 -2.90
N VAL A 76 -6.25 -18.29 -2.73
CA VAL A 76 -5.44 -17.77 -3.85
C VAL A 76 -4.86 -18.92 -4.68
N ALA A 77 -5.08 -18.89 -6.00
CA ALA A 77 -4.52 -19.88 -6.92
C ALA A 77 -2.97 -19.89 -6.86
N PRO A 78 -2.33 -21.07 -6.83
CA PRO A 78 -0.88 -21.17 -6.89
C PRO A 78 -0.30 -20.44 -8.11
N GLY A 79 0.84 -19.78 -7.95
CA GLY A 79 1.50 -19.02 -9.01
C GLY A 79 1.02 -17.58 -9.17
N ARG A 80 0.03 -17.12 -8.39
CA ARG A 80 -0.41 -15.72 -8.41
C ARG A 80 0.54 -14.82 -7.64
N LEU A 81 0.96 -13.70 -8.25
CA LEU A 81 1.76 -12.67 -7.59
C LEU A 81 0.95 -11.99 -6.46
N LEU A 82 1.47 -12.05 -5.24
CA LEU A 82 0.83 -11.44 -4.06
C LEU A 82 1.34 -10.02 -3.79
N ARG A 83 2.65 -9.79 -3.95
CA ARG A 83 3.29 -8.48 -3.85
C ARG A 83 4.71 -8.49 -4.40
N VAL A 84 5.21 -7.31 -4.74
CA VAL A 84 6.62 -7.04 -5.06
C VAL A 84 7.12 -5.94 -4.13
N VAL A 85 8.36 -6.05 -3.67
CA VAL A 85 9.11 -4.97 -3.02
C VAL A 85 10.31 -4.66 -3.89
N GLU A 86 10.50 -3.39 -4.20
CA GLU A 86 11.57 -2.90 -5.06
C GLU A 86 12.11 -1.57 -4.54
N ARG A 87 13.35 -1.25 -4.91
CA ARG A 87 13.87 0.11 -4.80
C ARG A 87 13.50 0.85 -6.07
N ALA A 88 13.03 2.08 -5.94
CA ALA A 88 12.51 2.86 -7.04
C ALA A 88 12.88 4.35 -6.91
N GLY A 89 12.69 5.08 -8.01
CA GLY A 89 12.88 6.52 -8.06
C GLY A 89 14.33 6.96 -8.25
N VAL A 90 14.54 8.26 -8.38
CA VAL A 90 15.88 8.83 -8.66
C VAL A 90 16.88 8.42 -7.56
N GLY A 91 17.90 7.64 -7.96
CA GLY A 91 18.90 7.10 -7.04
C GLY A 91 18.44 5.89 -6.21
N LEU A 92 17.34 5.22 -6.57
CA LEU A 92 16.82 4.01 -5.90
C LEU A 92 16.58 4.20 -4.39
N ARG A 93 16.12 5.40 -4.05
CA ARG A 93 15.97 5.87 -2.66
C ARG A 93 14.63 5.51 -2.04
N VAL A 94 13.62 5.23 -2.85
CA VAL A 94 12.27 4.91 -2.37
C VAL A 94 12.12 3.40 -2.34
N THR A 95 11.79 2.84 -1.18
CA THR A 95 11.35 1.45 -1.09
C THR A 95 9.87 1.40 -1.47
N ARG A 96 9.53 0.73 -2.57
CA ARG A 96 8.16 0.59 -3.04
C ARG A 96 7.68 -0.84 -2.79
N MET A 97 6.54 -0.98 -2.11
CA MET A 97 5.77 -2.22 -2.09
C MET A 97 4.58 -2.08 -3.04
N ALA A 98 4.45 -3.00 -3.98
CA ALA A 98 3.35 -3.05 -4.93
C ALA A 98 2.49 -4.29 -4.70
N VAL A 99 1.20 -4.08 -4.44
CA VAL A 99 0.22 -5.15 -4.23
C VAL A 99 -0.75 -5.13 -5.41
N PRO A 100 -0.69 -6.13 -6.31
CA PRO A 100 -1.57 -6.22 -7.47
C PRO A 100 -2.98 -6.62 -7.02
N LEU A 101 -3.83 -5.61 -6.82
CA LEU A 101 -5.24 -5.79 -6.46
C LEU A 101 -6.15 -5.19 -7.51
N ARG A 102 -6.99 -6.03 -8.11
CA ARG A 102 -8.05 -5.59 -9.02
C ARG A 102 -9.23 -5.08 -8.19
N ASP A 103 -9.94 -4.08 -8.72
CA ASP A 103 -11.19 -3.60 -8.13
C ASP A 103 -12.34 -4.57 -8.51
N THR A 104 -12.25 -5.83 -8.09
CA THR A 104 -13.28 -6.85 -8.29
C THR A 104 -13.62 -7.52 -6.95
N GLU A 105 -14.88 -7.90 -6.77
CA GLU A 105 -15.38 -8.52 -5.52
C GLU A 105 -14.68 -9.85 -5.16
N GLU A 106 -14.01 -10.45 -6.14
CA GLU A 106 -13.28 -11.71 -6.04
C GLU A 106 -11.89 -11.54 -5.37
N GLU A 107 -11.38 -10.31 -5.23
CA GLU A 107 -10.04 -10.09 -4.65
C GLU A 107 -10.13 -9.81 -3.15
N ASN A 108 -9.62 -10.76 -2.36
CA ASN A 108 -9.63 -10.66 -0.91
C ASN A 108 -8.50 -9.76 -0.39
N LEU A 109 -8.78 -8.46 -0.24
CA LEU A 109 -7.85 -7.48 0.33
C LEU A 109 -7.35 -7.89 1.74
N LEU A 110 -8.16 -8.61 2.52
CA LEU A 110 -7.82 -9.00 3.90
C LEU A 110 -6.54 -9.83 3.97
N ASP A 111 -6.26 -10.62 2.94
CA ASP A 111 -5.09 -11.49 2.88
C ASP A 111 -3.79 -10.72 2.62
N HIS A 112 -3.92 -9.47 2.14
CA HIS A 112 -2.80 -8.57 1.88
C HIS A 112 -2.64 -7.51 2.97
N LEU A 113 -3.57 -7.40 3.92
CA LEU A 113 -3.55 -6.36 4.94
C LEU A 113 -2.32 -6.44 5.83
N GLU A 114 -2.09 -7.54 6.53
CA GLU A 114 -0.97 -7.61 7.49
C GLU A 114 0.38 -7.22 6.89
N PRO A 115 0.80 -7.74 5.71
CA PRO A 115 2.02 -7.29 5.07
C PRO A 115 2.04 -5.79 4.71
N CYS A 116 0.92 -5.22 4.29
CA CYS A 116 0.81 -3.78 4.01
C CYS A 116 0.99 -2.96 5.29
N LEU A 117 0.34 -3.38 6.37
CA LEU A 117 0.37 -2.68 7.63
C LEU A 117 1.77 -2.73 8.26
N ASP A 118 2.44 -3.88 8.18
CA ASP A 118 3.83 -4.05 8.65
C ASP A 118 4.80 -3.17 7.85
N PHE A 119 4.62 -3.10 6.53
CA PHE A 119 5.39 -2.20 5.68
C PHE A 119 5.22 -0.72 6.07
N ILE A 120 4.01 -0.31 6.44
CA ILE A 120 3.76 1.05 6.94
C ILE A 120 4.51 1.27 8.27
N ASP A 121 4.46 0.31 9.20
CA ASP A 121 5.15 0.42 10.49
C ASP A 121 6.68 0.51 10.34
N GLU A 122 7.27 -0.28 9.43
CA GLU A 122 8.69 -0.21 9.10
C GLU A 122 9.04 1.13 8.46
N GLY A 123 8.30 1.53 7.44
CA GLY A 123 8.58 2.76 6.70
C GLY A 123 8.49 4.01 7.57
N ARG A 124 7.55 4.07 8.52
CA ARG A 124 7.40 5.22 9.42
C ARG A 124 8.58 5.39 10.38
N LYS A 125 9.31 4.32 10.70
CA LYS A 125 10.54 4.39 11.52
C LYS A 125 11.68 5.04 10.73
N GLU A 126 11.73 4.82 9.43
CA GLU A 126 12.78 5.32 8.55
C GLU A 126 12.50 6.72 7.98
N GLY A 127 11.23 7.04 7.69
CA GLY A 127 10.85 8.32 7.13
C GLY A 127 9.38 8.41 6.72
N ASN A 128 9.09 9.24 5.72
CA ASN A 128 7.72 9.45 5.23
C ASN A 128 7.25 8.26 4.38
N VAL A 129 6.03 7.80 4.66
CA VAL A 129 5.32 6.73 3.93
C VAL A 129 4.15 7.32 3.17
N LEU A 130 4.06 7.03 1.87
CA LEU A 130 2.89 7.35 1.05
C LEU A 130 2.15 6.07 0.67
N VAL A 131 0.86 5.99 1.03
CA VAL A 131 -0.05 4.91 0.61
C VAL A 131 -0.93 5.43 -0.51
N HIS A 132 -0.92 4.80 -1.67
CA HIS A 132 -1.71 5.26 -2.81
C HIS A 132 -2.40 4.11 -3.55
N CYS A 133 -3.46 4.46 -4.25
CA CYS A 133 -4.05 3.65 -5.30
C CYS A 133 -4.08 4.46 -6.60
N PHE A 134 -5.01 4.18 -7.52
CA PHE A 134 -5.13 4.97 -8.73
C PHE A 134 -5.67 6.39 -8.43
N ALA A 135 -6.88 6.47 -7.84
CA ALA A 135 -7.55 7.74 -7.53
C ALA A 135 -7.30 8.25 -6.10
N GLY A 136 -6.70 7.44 -5.24
CA GLY A 136 -6.50 7.78 -3.82
C GLY A 136 -7.75 7.64 -2.93
N VAL A 137 -8.82 7.02 -3.43
CA VAL A 137 -10.15 7.06 -2.78
C VAL A 137 -10.54 5.74 -2.08
N SER A 138 -10.35 4.57 -2.71
CA SER A 138 -10.94 3.31 -2.23
C SER A 138 -9.91 2.39 -1.54
N ARG A 139 -9.02 1.76 -2.33
CA ARG A 139 -8.04 0.79 -1.84
C ARG A 139 -7.04 1.39 -0.84
N SER A 140 -6.49 2.56 -1.15
CA SER A 140 -5.55 3.25 -0.25
C SER A 140 -6.22 3.69 1.06
N ALA A 141 -7.43 4.24 1.00
CA ALA A 141 -8.18 4.62 2.19
C ALA A 141 -8.49 3.41 3.07
N THR A 142 -8.83 2.26 2.46
CA THR A 142 -9.06 1.01 3.19
C THR A 142 -7.82 0.56 3.97
N ILE A 143 -6.64 0.56 3.34
CA ILE A 143 -5.38 0.23 4.02
C ILE A 143 -5.13 1.19 5.19
N ILE A 144 -5.32 2.49 4.97
CA ILE A 144 -5.15 3.50 6.01
C ILE A 144 -6.09 3.25 7.19
N VAL A 145 -7.38 3.03 6.93
CA VAL A 145 -8.36 2.73 7.98
C VAL A 145 -7.96 1.48 8.76
N ALA A 146 -7.61 0.39 8.06
CA ALA A 146 -7.13 -0.84 8.70
C ALA A 146 -5.88 -0.60 9.57
N TYR A 147 -4.93 0.22 9.10
CA TYR A 147 -3.74 0.60 9.85
C TYR A 147 -4.10 1.33 11.14
N LEU A 148 -4.92 2.38 11.04
CA LEU A 148 -5.36 3.18 12.18
C LEU A 148 -6.01 2.28 13.23
N MET A 149 -6.96 1.44 12.82
CA MET A 149 -7.66 0.52 13.72
C MET A 149 -6.71 -0.45 14.43
N ARG A 150 -5.74 -1.03 13.71
CA ARG A 150 -4.72 -1.90 14.32
C ARG A 150 -3.89 -1.16 15.37
N THR A 151 -3.49 0.08 15.08
CA THR A 151 -2.67 0.87 15.99
C THR A 151 -3.44 1.38 17.21
N GLU A 152 -4.72 1.73 17.06
CA GLU A 152 -5.58 2.12 18.19
C GLU A 152 -5.87 0.92 19.11
N GLN A 153 -6.08 -0.28 18.56
CA GLN A 153 -6.27 -1.49 19.36
C GLN A 153 -5.04 -1.87 20.17
N LYS A 154 -3.83 -1.71 19.62
CA LYS A 154 -2.57 -1.89 20.37
C LYS A 154 -2.43 -0.90 21.53
N SER A 155 -3.10 0.25 21.48
CA SER A 155 -3.15 1.24 22.57
C SER A 155 -4.19 0.89 23.65
N LEU A 156 -5.20 0.08 23.30
CA LEU A 156 -6.37 -0.26 24.12
C LEU A 156 -6.31 -1.69 24.70
N GLU A 157 -5.12 -2.24 24.95
CA GLU A 157 -4.89 -3.63 25.37
C GLU A 157 -5.94 -4.14 26.38
N GLY A 158 -6.86 -4.98 25.88
CA GLY A 158 -7.93 -5.58 26.69
C GLY A 158 -9.11 -6.20 25.93
N SER A 159 -9.30 -5.98 24.62
CA SER A 159 -10.45 -6.54 23.89
C SER A 159 -10.05 -7.21 22.58
N THR A 160 -10.08 -8.54 22.57
CA THR A 160 -9.73 -9.43 21.46
C THR A 160 -10.84 -9.45 20.39
N ILE A 161 -11.06 -8.33 19.70
CA ILE A 161 -11.93 -8.32 18.53
C ILE A 161 -11.06 -8.65 17.31
N PRO A 162 -11.37 -9.69 16.51
CA PRO A 162 -10.53 -10.01 15.37
C PRO A 162 -10.52 -8.81 14.41
N THR A 163 -9.32 -8.32 14.07
CA THR A 163 -9.10 -7.18 13.17
C THR A 163 -9.95 -7.29 11.90
N LYS A 164 -10.12 -8.51 11.37
CA LYS A 164 -10.98 -8.82 10.22
C LYS A 164 -12.44 -8.35 10.39
N TRP A 165 -13.05 -8.48 11.57
CA TRP A 165 -14.46 -8.14 11.82
C TRP A 165 -14.69 -6.65 12.02
N VAL A 166 -13.78 -5.97 12.71
CA VAL A 166 -13.88 -4.52 12.90
C VAL A 166 -13.63 -3.83 11.57
N ILE A 167 -12.61 -4.26 10.82
CA ILE A 167 -12.32 -3.75 9.48
C ILE A 167 -13.50 -3.96 8.55
N PHE A 168 -14.18 -5.11 8.60
CA PHE A 168 -15.40 -5.35 7.81
C PHE A 168 -16.53 -4.38 8.16
N GLN A 169 -16.80 -4.09 9.43
CA GLN A 169 -17.85 -3.14 9.82
C GLN A 169 -17.47 -1.68 9.49
N SER A 170 -16.22 -1.28 9.70
CA SER A 170 -15.75 0.07 9.38
C SER A 170 -15.66 0.30 7.87
N LEU A 171 -15.28 -0.72 7.09
CA LEU A 171 -15.33 -0.68 5.62
C LEU A 171 -16.75 -0.67 5.09
N LEU A 172 -17.64 -1.50 5.65
CA LEU A 172 -19.06 -1.47 5.29
C LEU A 172 -19.65 -0.09 5.57
N TRP A 173 -19.28 0.54 6.68
CA TRP A 173 -19.71 1.89 7.04
C TRP A 173 -19.13 2.96 6.09
N LEU A 174 -17.85 2.87 5.72
CA LEU A 174 -17.23 3.77 4.74
C LEU A 174 -17.84 3.62 3.34
N LEU A 175 -18.06 2.38 2.89
CA LEU A 175 -18.68 2.06 1.61
C LEU A 175 -20.14 2.54 1.54
N LEU A 176 -20.87 2.47 2.67
CA LEU A 176 -22.23 3.02 2.77
C LEU A 176 -22.27 4.56 2.74
N GLN A 177 -21.22 5.25 3.19
CA GLN A 177 -21.11 6.72 3.13
C GLN A 177 -20.70 7.26 1.75
N MET A 178 -20.03 6.44 0.93
CA MET A 178 -19.59 6.83 -0.41
C MET A 178 -20.64 6.60 -1.50
N ASN A 179 -21.77 5.97 -1.18
CA ASN A 179 -22.86 5.67 -2.12
C ASN A 179 -24.14 6.49 -1.88
N THR A 180 -23.99 7.66 -1.24
CA THR A 180 -25.06 8.65 -1.01
C THR A 180 -24.63 10.03 -1.45
#